data_AF-A0A7J3FD67-F1
#
_entry.id   AF-A0A7J3FD67-F1
#
_cell.length_a   1.000
_cell.length_b   1.000
_cell.length_c   1.000
_cell.angle_alpha   90.00
_cell.angle_beta   90.00
_cell.angle_gamma   90.00
#
_symmetry.space_group_name_H-M   'P 1'
#
loop_
_entity.id
_entity.type
_entity.pdbx_description
1 polymer ?
#
loop_
_entity_poly.entity_id
_entity_poly.type
_entity_poly.pdbx_seq_one_letter_code
_entity_poly.pdbx_strand_id
1 'polypeptide(L)'
;MGEAAVSQEPKRIFEHLDKLAYEIGPRPAGSRGERLAREYVRETLRKRGLEVKVVEFSFWFPSSHLYLAPVFPALLFVLSPSAVFLLWLCFLLFIFSKRVRSADVLGTCKGRPILVLAAQLDSGPPAVRALSLLAPYLLFLTVPLFLRLWRTFSLWPLLPLWVVPPLCFRALRNPSSPGANDASGLSLLLELSEALRGKRIWFAACGAVERSRNGVKAITKVLPKQVPILCL
;
A
#
# COMPACT_ATOMS: atom_id res chain seq x y z
N MET A 1 -29.58 27.08 17.12
CA MET A 1 -29.35 25.74 16.52
C MET A 1 -27.86 25.41 16.35
N GLY A 2 -26.93 26.03 17.09
CA GLY A 2 -25.48 25.84 16.89
C GLY A 2 -24.79 24.85 17.84
N GLU A 3 -25.20 24.76 19.11
CA GLU A 3 -24.48 23.96 20.12
C GLU A 3 -24.62 22.44 19.94
N ALA A 4 -25.78 21.95 19.48
CA ALA A 4 -26.00 20.51 19.28
C ALA A 4 -25.16 19.94 18.13
N ALA A 5 -24.88 20.74 17.09
CA ALA A 5 -24.10 20.31 15.93
C ALA A 5 -22.62 20.08 16.30
N VAL A 6 -22.03 21.00 17.07
CA VAL A 6 -20.61 20.94 17.49
C VAL A 6 -20.34 19.73 18.41
N SER A 7 -21.31 19.35 19.24
CA SER A 7 -21.14 18.22 20.18
C SER A 7 -21.10 16.83 19.51
N GLN A 8 -21.63 16.69 18.29
CA GLN A 8 -21.69 15.39 17.58
C GLN A 8 -20.48 15.13 16.67
N GLU A 9 -19.70 16.16 16.33
CA GLU A 9 -18.58 16.05 15.39
C GLU A 9 -17.50 15.05 15.85
N PRO A 10 -17.04 15.06 17.12
CA PRO A 10 -16.02 14.10 17.56
C PRO A 10 -16.54 12.67 17.51
N LYS A 11 -17.80 12.45 17.88
CA LYS A 11 -18.40 11.12 17.91
C LYS A 11 -18.42 10.47 16.52
N ARG A 12 -18.82 11.23 15.49
CA ARG A 12 -18.85 10.72 14.10
C ARG A 12 -17.47 10.44 13.54
N ILE A 13 -16.47 11.25 13.90
CA ILE A 13 -15.07 10.97 13.55
C ILE A 13 -14.63 9.63 14.13
N PHE A 14 -14.93 9.36 15.40
CA PHE A 14 -14.62 8.06 16.02
C PHE A 14 -15.41 6.90 15.40
N GLU A 15 -16.67 7.10 15.02
CA GLU A 15 -17.44 6.07 14.28
C GLU A 15 -16.80 5.73 12.93
N HIS A 16 -16.32 6.74 12.18
CA HIS A 16 -15.56 6.50 10.95
C HIS A 16 -14.23 5.79 11.22
N LEU A 17 -13.53 6.19 12.27
CA LEU A 17 -12.27 5.57 12.69
C LEU A 17 -12.47 4.09 13.02
N ASP A 18 -13.48 3.77 13.82
CA ASP A 18 -13.77 2.41 14.25
C ASP A 18 -14.15 1.52 13.08
N LYS A 19 -14.98 2.05 12.16
CA LYS A 19 -15.35 1.36 10.93
C LYS A 19 -14.13 1.04 10.07
N LEU A 20 -13.24 2.01 9.88
CA LEU A 20 -12.06 1.85 9.04
C LEU A 20 -11.01 0.95 9.70
N ALA A 21 -10.70 1.18 10.97
CA ALA A 21 -9.58 0.55 11.67
C ALA A 21 -9.90 -0.83 12.24
N TYR A 22 -11.12 -1.04 12.76
CA TYR A 22 -11.47 -2.27 13.46
C TYR A 22 -12.42 -3.16 12.67
N GLU A 23 -13.49 -2.60 12.10
CA GLU A 23 -14.43 -3.42 11.32
C GLU A 23 -13.86 -3.82 9.95
N ILE A 24 -13.27 -2.88 9.21
CA ILE A 24 -12.59 -3.19 7.95
C ILE A 24 -11.20 -3.80 8.21
N GLY A 25 -10.50 -3.30 9.24
CA GLY A 25 -9.17 -3.77 9.61
C GLY A 25 -8.06 -3.20 8.71
N PRO A 26 -6.91 -3.88 8.62
CA PRO A 26 -5.78 -3.47 7.78
C PRO A 26 -6.17 -3.34 6.29
N ARG A 27 -5.71 -2.25 5.67
CA ARG A 27 -6.04 -1.84 4.29
C ARG A 27 -4.80 -1.75 3.39
N PRO A 28 -3.93 -2.78 3.29
CA PRO A 28 -2.76 -2.70 2.42
C PRO A 28 -3.18 -2.56 0.96
N ALA A 29 -2.44 -1.77 0.18
CA ALA A 29 -2.75 -1.56 -1.23
C ALA A 29 -2.86 -2.87 -2.02
N GLY A 30 -3.94 -2.98 -2.81
CA GLY A 30 -4.36 -4.16 -3.58
C GLY A 30 -5.20 -5.18 -2.82
N SER A 31 -5.40 -5.00 -1.52
CA SER A 31 -6.08 -5.99 -0.68
C SER A 31 -7.61 -5.87 -0.72
N ARG A 32 -8.29 -6.84 -0.09
CA ARG A 32 -9.72 -6.75 0.18
C ARG A 32 -10.05 -5.58 1.11
N GLY A 33 -9.23 -5.33 2.14
CA GLY A 33 -9.44 -4.23 3.10
C GLY A 33 -9.42 -2.86 2.43
N GLU A 34 -8.46 -2.61 1.53
CA GLU A 34 -8.43 -1.36 0.74
C GLU A 34 -9.68 -1.23 -0.12
N ARG A 35 -10.14 -2.31 -0.79
CA ARG A 35 -11.37 -2.26 -1.59
C ARG A 35 -12.61 -1.93 -0.75
N LEU A 36 -12.72 -2.51 0.45
CA LEU A 36 -13.83 -2.24 1.36
C LEU A 36 -13.79 -0.80 1.90
N ALA A 37 -12.61 -0.30 2.26
CA ALA A 37 -12.44 1.09 2.69
C ALA A 37 -12.73 2.09 1.57
N ARG A 38 -12.27 1.79 0.35
CA ARG A 38 -12.58 2.57 -0.85
C ARG A 38 -14.09 2.67 -1.06
N GLU A 39 -14.78 1.54 -0.93
CA GLU A 39 -16.23 1.50 -1.09
C GLU A 39 -16.93 2.32 0.00
N TYR A 40 -16.52 2.14 1.26
CA TYR A 40 -17.05 2.90 2.37
C TYR A 40 -16.87 4.42 2.20
N VAL A 41 -15.68 4.88 1.81
CA VAL A 41 -15.40 6.30 1.54
C VAL A 41 -16.26 6.79 0.37
N ARG A 42 -16.34 6.01 -0.71
CA ARG A 42 -17.13 6.34 -1.91
C ARG A 42 -18.61 6.54 -1.56
N GLU A 43 -19.20 5.58 -0.84
CA GLU A 43 -20.60 5.65 -0.43
C GLU A 43 -20.84 6.81 0.54
N THR A 44 -19.93 7.02 1.49
CA THR A 44 -20.05 8.11 2.47
C THR A 44 -20.03 9.47 1.77
N LEU A 45 -19.06 9.73 0.88
CA LEU A 45 -19.00 10.98 0.12
C LEU A 45 -20.23 11.16 -0.80
N ARG A 46 -20.74 10.08 -1.42
CA ARG A 46 -21.97 10.13 -2.23
C ARG A 46 -23.21 10.47 -1.40
N LYS A 47 -23.36 9.88 -0.21
CA LYS A 47 -24.48 10.19 0.71
C LYS A 47 -24.51 11.67 1.11
N ARG A 48 -23.35 12.33 1.11
CA ARG A 48 -23.20 13.78 1.34
C ARG A 48 -23.48 14.65 0.11
N GLY A 49 -23.86 14.03 -1.01
CA GLY A 49 -24.24 14.72 -2.25
C GLY A 49 -23.04 15.19 -3.09
N LEU A 50 -21.84 14.66 -2.85
CA LEU A 50 -20.69 14.89 -3.70
C LEU A 50 -20.75 13.98 -4.95
N GLU A 51 -20.26 14.49 -6.08
CA GLU A 51 -19.99 13.66 -7.23
C GLU A 51 -18.70 12.88 -6.96
N VAL A 52 -18.74 11.55 -7.05
CA VAL A 52 -17.59 10.72 -6.67
C VAL A 52 -17.01 9.99 -7.86
N LYS A 53 -15.73 10.25 -8.13
CA LYS A 53 -14.91 9.59 -9.15
C LYS A 53 -13.89 8.68 -8.50
N VAL A 54 -13.79 7.45 -8.98
CA VAL A 54 -12.73 6.50 -8.58
C VAL A 54 -11.63 6.56 -9.64
N VAL A 55 -10.39 6.80 -9.22
CA VAL A 55 -9.21 6.87 -10.11
C VAL A 55 -8.40 5.61 -9.92
N GLU A 56 -8.58 4.64 -10.82
CA GLU A 56 -7.86 3.38 -10.75
C GLU A 56 -6.45 3.50 -11.35
N PHE A 57 -5.49 2.82 -10.74
CA PHE A 57 -4.12 2.73 -11.24
C PHE A 57 -3.49 1.39 -10.89
N SER A 58 -2.39 1.09 -11.60
CA SER A 58 -1.59 -0.11 -11.33
C SER A 58 -0.14 0.29 -11.08
N PHE A 59 0.51 -0.41 -10.17
CA PHE A 59 1.91 -0.19 -9.87
C PHE A 59 2.61 -1.50 -9.58
N TRP A 60 3.93 -1.48 -9.76
CA TRP A 60 4.77 -2.59 -9.37
C TRP A 60 5.03 -2.52 -7.87
N PHE A 61 4.82 -3.65 -7.18
CA PHE A 61 5.25 -3.82 -5.81
C PHE A 61 5.74 -5.25 -5.65
N PRO A 62 6.91 -5.46 -5.02
CA PRO A 62 7.44 -6.79 -4.81
C PRO A 62 6.41 -7.63 -4.04
N SER A 63 5.98 -8.70 -4.70
CA SER A 63 4.91 -9.55 -4.20
C SER A 63 5.28 -10.22 -2.87
N SER A 64 4.26 -10.70 -2.15
CA SER A 64 4.46 -11.58 -0.99
C SER A 64 5.40 -12.74 -1.31
N HIS A 65 5.46 -13.24 -2.55
CA HIS A 65 6.25 -14.41 -2.94
C HIS A 65 7.77 -14.29 -2.77
N LEU A 66 8.33 -13.12 -2.43
CA LEU A 66 9.76 -12.98 -2.12
C LEU A 66 10.23 -13.92 -1.00
N TYR A 67 9.33 -14.40 -0.12
CA TYR A 67 9.67 -15.43 0.87
C TYR A 67 10.12 -16.77 0.26
N LEU A 68 9.89 -16.99 -1.04
CA LEU A 68 10.35 -18.19 -1.76
C LEU A 68 11.80 -18.08 -2.25
N ALA A 69 12.41 -16.89 -2.23
CA ALA A 69 13.79 -16.71 -2.67
C ALA A 69 14.83 -17.65 -2.00
N PRO A 70 14.71 -18.02 -0.72
CA PRO A 70 15.61 -18.98 -0.07
C PRO A 70 15.52 -20.42 -0.60
N VAL A 71 14.47 -20.76 -1.34
CA VAL A 71 14.30 -22.11 -1.91
C VAL A 71 15.31 -22.37 -3.04
N PHE A 72 15.76 -21.34 -3.77
CA PHE A 72 16.65 -21.52 -4.93
C PHE A 72 18.04 -22.04 -4.56
N PRO A 73 18.71 -21.56 -3.49
CA PRO A 73 19.90 -22.21 -2.96
C PRO A 73 19.70 -23.67 -2.58
N ALA A 74 18.54 -24.03 -2.02
CA ALA A 74 18.20 -25.41 -1.69
C ALA A 74 18.20 -26.32 -2.90
N LEU A 75 17.68 -25.81 -4.03
CA LEU A 75 17.62 -26.57 -5.27
C LEU A 75 19.01 -26.90 -5.83
N LEU A 76 20.08 -26.19 -5.45
CA LEU A 76 21.45 -26.50 -5.89
C LEU A 76 21.98 -27.83 -5.36
N PHE A 77 21.32 -28.44 -4.36
CA PHE A 77 21.67 -29.77 -3.85
C PHE A 77 21.11 -30.90 -4.71
N VAL A 78 20.10 -30.62 -5.54
CA VAL A 78 19.39 -31.62 -6.33
C VAL A 78 19.51 -31.34 -7.84
N LEU A 79 19.55 -30.07 -8.23
CA LEU A 79 19.56 -29.62 -9.61
C LEU A 79 20.93 -29.04 -10.00
N SER A 80 21.20 -29.06 -11.31
CA SER A 80 22.41 -28.42 -11.86
C SER A 80 22.36 -26.89 -11.65
N PRO A 81 23.52 -26.21 -11.52
CA PRO A 81 23.57 -24.76 -11.35
C PRO A 81 22.82 -23.99 -12.45
N SER A 82 22.91 -24.44 -13.70
CA SER A 82 22.21 -23.83 -14.83
C SER A 82 20.69 -23.92 -14.71
N ALA A 83 20.17 -25.08 -14.26
CA ALA A 83 18.74 -25.25 -14.04
C ALA A 83 18.22 -24.33 -12.92
N VAL A 84 18.95 -24.24 -11.80
CA VAL A 84 18.58 -23.35 -10.69
C VAL A 84 18.62 -21.87 -11.12
N PHE A 85 19.62 -21.47 -11.90
CA PHE A 85 19.72 -20.11 -12.41
C PHE A 85 18.56 -19.75 -13.34
N LEU A 86 18.17 -20.65 -14.24
CA LEU A 86 17.01 -20.45 -15.11
C LEU A 86 15.72 -20.32 -14.30
N LEU A 87 15.49 -21.20 -13.32
CA LEU A 87 14.33 -21.12 -12.43
C LEU A 87 14.31 -19.81 -11.64
N TRP A 88 15.48 -19.37 -11.16
CA TRP A 88 15.64 -18.09 -10.47
C TRP A 88 15.30 -16.89 -11.39
N LEU A 89 15.78 -16.91 -12.63
CA LEU A 89 15.45 -15.86 -13.61
C LEU A 89 13.95 -15.83 -13.92
N CYS A 90 13.33 -16.99 -14.13
CA CYS A 90 11.88 -17.10 -14.32
C CYS A 90 11.12 -16.57 -13.11
N PHE A 91 11.59 -16.85 -11.89
CA PHE A 91 11.00 -16.35 -10.66
C PHE A 91 11.12 -14.83 -10.52
N LEU A 92 12.29 -14.25 -10.84
CA LEU A 92 12.46 -12.81 -10.89
C LEU A 92 11.52 -12.18 -11.92
N LEU A 93 11.47 -12.71 -13.15
CA LEU A 93 10.55 -12.24 -14.19
C LEU A 93 9.10 -12.32 -13.72
N PHE A 94 8.71 -13.40 -13.03
CA PHE A 94 7.38 -13.54 -12.44
C PHE A 94 7.11 -12.45 -11.40
N ILE A 95 8.01 -12.20 -10.43
CA ILE A 95 7.84 -11.14 -9.43
C ILE A 95 7.78 -9.75 -10.08
N PHE A 96 8.63 -9.48 -11.06
CA PHE A 96 8.66 -8.20 -11.76
C PHE A 96 7.45 -8.00 -12.68
N SER A 97 6.82 -9.06 -13.16
CA SER A 97 5.59 -8.99 -13.98
C SER A 97 4.34 -8.64 -13.17
N LYS A 98 4.32 -8.94 -11.86
CA LYS A 98 3.14 -8.74 -11.03
C LYS A 98 2.92 -7.26 -10.73
N ARG A 99 1.81 -6.73 -11.23
CA ARG A 99 1.31 -5.40 -10.87
C ARG A 99 0.16 -5.51 -9.88
N VAL A 100 0.19 -4.64 -8.89
CA VAL A 100 -0.90 -4.47 -7.93
C VAL A 100 -1.81 -3.36 -8.45
N ARG A 101 -3.12 -3.57 -8.37
CA ARG A 101 -4.13 -2.55 -8.67
C ARG A 101 -4.55 -1.87 -7.38
N SER A 102 -4.67 -0.55 -7.41
CA SER A 102 -5.19 0.28 -6.33
C SER A 102 -6.01 1.41 -6.95
N ALA A 103 -6.66 2.23 -6.14
CA ALA A 103 -7.43 3.34 -6.63
C ALA A 103 -7.57 4.43 -5.58
N ASP A 104 -7.69 5.67 -6.07
CA ASP A 104 -8.06 6.82 -5.25
C ASP A 104 -9.56 7.09 -5.35
N VAL A 105 -10.13 7.75 -4.35
CA VAL A 105 -11.50 8.25 -4.36
C VAL A 105 -11.47 9.77 -4.33
N LEU A 106 -12.07 10.39 -5.33
CA LEU A 106 -12.19 11.84 -5.43
C LEU A 106 -13.66 12.24 -5.33
N GLY A 107 -14.03 12.96 -4.27
CA GLY A 107 -15.31 13.62 -4.12
C GLY A 107 -15.22 15.08 -4.60
N THR A 108 -16.03 15.44 -5.58
CA THR A 108 -16.09 16.77 -6.19
C THR A 108 -17.43 17.45 -5.94
N CYS A 109 -17.38 18.77 -5.88
CA CYS A 109 -18.55 19.65 -5.88
C CYS A 109 -18.60 20.43 -7.21
N LYS A 110 -19.75 21.04 -7.52
CA LYS A 110 -19.88 21.90 -8.71
C LYS A 110 -18.89 23.08 -8.65
N GLY A 111 -18.25 23.37 -9.79
CA GLY A 111 -17.31 24.47 -9.95
C GLY A 111 -15.85 24.10 -9.68
N ARG A 112 -14.95 25.05 -9.94
CA ARG A 112 -13.50 24.88 -9.73
C ARG A 112 -13.18 24.94 -8.23
N PRO A 113 -12.42 23.98 -7.68
CA PRO A 113 -12.09 23.96 -6.26
C PRO A 113 -11.08 25.06 -5.93
N ILE A 114 -11.19 25.60 -4.72
CA ILE A 114 -10.19 26.50 -4.13
C ILE A 114 -9.13 25.72 -3.33
N LEU A 115 -9.46 24.51 -2.88
CA LEU A 115 -8.63 23.66 -2.04
C LEU A 115 -9.02 22.20 -2.26
N VAL A 116 -8.03 21.31 -2.20
CA VAL A 116 -8.23 19.87 -2.12
C VAL A 116 -7.77 19.39 -0.75
N LEU A 117 -8.66 18.77 0.01
CA LEU A 117 -8.30 18.05 1.22
C LEU A 117 -8.02 16.60 0.85
N ALA A 118 -6.84 16.10 1.20
CA ALA A 118 -6.40 14.76 0.88
C ALA A 118 -6.07 13.97 2.15
N ALA A 119 -6.41 12.69 2.18
CA ALA A 119 -6.02 11.78 3.25
C ALA A 119 -5.59 10.44 2.67
N GLN A 120 -4.80 9.70 3.44
CA GLN A 120 -4.36 8.37 3.07
C GLN A 120 -5.48 7.34 3.22
N LEU A 121 -5.67 6.51 2.20
CA LEU A 121 -6.69 5.44 2.18
C LEU A 121 -6.09 4.10 2.64
N ASP A 122 -4.89 3.78 2.18
CA ASP A 122 -4.21 2.52 2.48
C ASP A 122 -3.51 2.56 3.84
N SER A 123 -3.42 1.40 4.49
CA SER A 123 -2.54 1.26 5.65
C SER A 123 -1.21 0.68 5.21
N GLY A 124 -0.11 1.21 5.74
CA GLY A 124 1.22 0.67 5.46
C GLY A 124 1.30 -0.79 5.92
N PRO A 125 1.86 -1.72 5.11
CA PRO A 125 2.23 -3.01 5.69
C PRO A 125 3.33 -2.77 6.73
N PRO A 126 3.47 -3.63 7.75
CA PRO A 126 4.66 -3.61 8.63
C PRO A 126 5.99 -3.79 7.85
N ALA A 127 5.89 -4.19 6.57
CA ALA A 127 6.96 -4.70 5.73
C ALA A 127 7.68 -3.68 4.82
N VAL A 128 7.49 -2.36 4.94
CA VAL A 128 8.34 -1.41 4.16
C VAL A 128 9.81 -1.51 4.60
N ARG A 129 10.07 -1.83 5.88
CA ARG A 129 11.41 -2.22 6.37
C ARG A 129 11.88 -3.59 5.86
N ALA A 130 10.99 -4.46 5.40
CA ALA A 130 11.36 -5.77 4.85
C ALA A 130 12.11 -5.64 3.53
N LEU A 131 11.66 -4.74 2.66
CA LEU A 131 12.17 -4.66 1.31
C LEU A 131 13.60 -4.12 1.29
N SER A 132 13.92 -3.14 2.14
CA SER A 132 15.30 -2.65 2.32
C SER A 132 16.23 -3.72 2.89
N LEU A 133 15.70 -4.65 3.70
CA LEU A 133 16.45 -5.82 4.19
C LEU A 133 16.56 -6.95 3.14
N LEU A 134 15.59 -7.07 2.21
CA LEU A 134 15.56 -8.11 1.19
C LEU A 134 16.41 -7.78 -0.04
N ALA A 135 16.60 -6.51 -0.39
CA ALA A 135 17.44 -6.11 -1.52
C ALA A 135 18.90 -6.64 -1.43
N PRO A 136 19.63 -6.45 -0.30
CA PRO A 136 20.97 -7.03 -0.17
C PRO A 136 20.93 -8.57 -0.15
N TYR A 137 19.86 -9.17 0.38
CA TYR A 137 19.68 -10.62 0.35
C TYR A 137 19.54 -11.18 -1.08
N LEU A 138 18.75 -10.53 -1.93
CA LEU A 138 18.61 -10.90 -3.35
C LEU A 138 19.94 -10.79 -4.09
N LEU A 139 20.72 -9.73 -3.84
CA LEU A 139 22.05 -9.54 -4.42
C LEU A 139 23.04 -10.61 -3.92
N PHE A 140 22.99 -10.92 -2.63
CA PHE A 140 23.84 -11.94 -2.02
C PHE A 140 23.46 -13.37 -2.45
N LEU A 141 22.24 -13.59 -2.96
CA LEU A 141 21.83 -14.84 -3.61
C LEU A 141 22.27 -14.90 -5.08
N THR A 142 22.06 -13.82 -5.83
CA THR A 142 22.32 -13.79 -7.28
C THR A 142 23.80 -13.91 -7.60
N VAL A 143 24.66 -13.20 -6.86
CA VAL A 143 26.10 -13.14 -7.15
C VAL A 143 26.77 -14.52 -6.99
N PRO A 144 26.58 -15.28 -5.90
CA PRO A 144 27.16 -16.63 -5.79
C PRO A 144 26.55 -17.64 -6.76
N LEU A 145 25.25 -17.55 -7.07
CA LEU A 145 24.62 -18.37 -8.11
C LEU A 145 25.28 -18.14 -9.47
N PHE A 146 25.56 -16.88 -9.80
CA PHE A 146 26.27 -16.49 -11.00
C PHE A 146 27.74 -16.93 -11.00
N LEU A 147 28.47 -16.71 -9.90
CA LEU A 147 29.87 -17.15 -9.78
C LEU A 147 30.01 -18.68 -9.84
N ARG A 148 29.01 -19.42 -9.34
CA ARG A 148 29.00 -20.89 -9.43
C ARG A 148 28.81 -21.41 -10.85
N LEU A 149 28.12 -20.68 -11.74
CA LEU A 149 28.12 -21.01 -13.18
C LEU A 149 29.54 -21.02 -13.75
N TRP A 150 30.47 -20.25 -13.17
CA TRP A 150 31.88 -20.18 -13.55
C TRP A 150 32.80 -21.18 -12.81
N ARG A 151 32.24 -22.10 -11.99
CA ARG A 151 32.97 -23.12 -11.19
C ARG A 151 33.99 -22.58 -10.17
N THR A 152 34.01 -21.29 -9.87
CA THR A 152 35.01 -20.66 -8.99
C THR A 152 34.64 -20.60 -7.52
N PHE A 153 33.45 -21.08 -7.11
CA PHE A 153 32.89 -20.80 -5.79
C PHE A 153 32.40 -22.06 -5.05
N SER A 154 32.91 -22.26 -3.82
CA SER A 154 32.49 -23.33 -2.91
C SER A 154 31.11 -23.04 -2.31
N LEU A 155 30.38 -24.09 -1.91
CA LEU A 155 29.01 -24.04 -1.39
C LEU A 155 28.90 -23.53 0.07
N TRP A 156 29.99 -23.59 0.82
CA TRP A 156 30.05 -23.27 2.24
C TRP A 156 29.59 -21.84 2.63
N PRO A 157 29.80 -20.78 1.83
CA PRO A 157 29.32 -19.43 2.13
C PRO A 157 27.80 -19.28 2.04
N LEU A 158 27.05 -20.28 1.52
CA LEU A 158 25.59 -20.20 1.39
C LEU A 158 24.86 -20.65 2.66
N LEU A 159 25.54 -21.25 3.64
CA LEU A 159 24.94 -21.75 4.88
C LEU A 159 24.18 -20.67 5.69
N PRO A 160 24.68 -19.42 5.83
CA PRO A 160 23.95 -18.33 6.48
C PRO A 160 22.62 -17.97 5.79
N LEU A 161 22.49 -18.24 4.49
CA LEU A 161 21.27 -17.95 3.71
C LEU A 161 20.10 -18.86 4.06
N TRP A 162 20.33 -19.92 4.83
CA TRP A 162 19.27 -20.83 5.30
C TRP A 162 18.67 -20.39 6.64
N VAL A 163 19.44 -19.69 7.47
CA VAL A 163 19.05 -19.33 8.84
C VAL A 163 18.41 -17.94 8.90
N VAL A 164 18.92 -17.00 8.11
CA VAL A 164 18.45 -15.60 8.14
C VAL A 164 17.02 -15.41 7.60
N PRO A 165 16.60 -16.05 6.49
CA PRO A 165 15.28 -15.78 5.91
C PRO A 165 14.09 -16.25 6.76
N PRO A 166 14.11 -17.42 7.42
CA PRO A 166 13.03 -17.82 8.33
C PRO A 166 12.88 -16.86 9.52
N LEU A 167 14.00 -16.35 10.05
CA LEU A 167 14.01 -15.39 11.15
C LEU A 167 13.47 -14.02 10.71
N CYS A 168 13.88 -13.53 9.54
CA CYS A 168 13.31 -12.32 8.94
C CYS A 168 11.82 -12.51 8.65
N PHE A 169 11.41 -13.65 8.10
CA PHE A 169 9.99 -13.93 7.80
C PHE A 169 9.11 -13.95 9.05
N ARG A 170 9.64 -14.44 10.18
CA ARG A 170 8.95 -14.39 11.48
C ARG A 170 8.80 -12.95 11.98
N ALA A 171 9.85 -12.13 11.86
CA ALA A 171 9.78 -10.70 12.19
C ALA A 171 8.82 -9.91 11.29
N LEU A 172 8.60 -10.37 10.06
CA LEU A 172 7.67 -9.79 9.09
C LEU A 172 6.21 -10.25 9.27
N ARG A 173 5.97 -11.29 10.07
CA ARG A 173 4.65 -11.82 10.38
C ARG A 173 3.96 -11.11 11.55
N ASN A 174 4.53 -10.03 12.08
CA ASN A 174 3.84 -9.25 13.10
C ASN A 174 2.45 -8.84 12.58
N PRO A 175 1.39 -9.04 13.37
CA PRO A 175 0.04 -8.72 12.95
C PRO A 175 0.02 -7.25 12.51
N SER A 176 -0.44 -7.03 11.27
CA SER A 176 -0.64 -5.68 10.77
C SER A 176 -1.45 -4.91 11.81
N SER A 177 -0.93 -3.77 12.27
CA SER A 177 -1.70 -2.92 13.16
C SER A 177 -3.02 -2.57 12.47
N PRO A 178 -4.11 -2.35 13.22
CA PRO A 178 -5.42 -2.01 12.66
C PRO A 178 -5.39 -0.73 11.78
N GLY A 179 -4.27 0.00 11.72
CA GLY A 179 -4.13 1.19 10.90
C GLY A 179 -4.99 2.33 11.41
N ALA A 180 -5.16 2.44 12.73
CA ALA A 180 -5.93 3.50 13.38
C ALA A 180 -5.32 4.88 13.12
N ASN A 181 -3.98 5.00 13.20
CA ASN A 181 -3.30 6.25 12.85
C ASN A 181 -3.58 6.65 11.40
N ASP A 182 -3.43 5.70 10.46
CA ASP A 182 -3.69 5.91 9.04
C ASP A 182 -5.18 6.16 8.75
N ALA A 183 -6.09 5.66 9.61
CA ALA A 183 -7.54 5.88 9.50
C ALA A 183 -7.97 7.25 10.03
N SER A 184 -7.17 7.89 10.89
CA SER A 184 -7.57 9.13 11.58
C SER A 184 -7.73 10.29 10.60
N GLY A 185 -6.74 10.52 9.72
CA GLY A 185 -6.82 11.53 8.66
C GLY A 185 -7.99 11.28 7.70
N LEU A 186 -8.27 10.02 7.37
CA LEU A 186 -9.41 9.66 6.51
C LEU A 186 -10.75 9.90 7.20
N SER A 187 -10.85 9.63 8.50
CA SER A 187 -12.06 9.86 9.30
C SER A 187 -12.36 11.35 9.45
N LEU A 188 -11.32 12.16 9.67
CA LEU A 188 -11.41 13.62 9.67
C LEU A 188 -11.80 14.16 8.29
N LEU A 189 -11.20 13.64 7.20
CA LEU A 189 -11.56 14.00 5.84
C LEU A 189 -13.04 13.74 5.56
N LEU A 190 -13.56 12.60 6.03
CA LEU A 190 -14.98 12.31 5.93
C LEU A 190 -15.79 13.36 6.69
N GLU A 191 -15.56 13.60 7.98
CA GLU A 191 -16.40 14.58 8.69
C GLU A 191 -16.31 16.01 8.12
N LEU A 192 -15.12 16.44 7.72
CA LEU A 192 -14.93 17.72 7.03
C LEU A 192 -15.71 17.80 5.71
N SER A 193 -15.94 16.69 5.02
CA SER A 193 -16.75 16.69 3.80
C SER A 193 -18.24 16.98 4.05
N GLU A 194 -18.75 16.74 5.26
CA GLU A 194 -20.08 17.19 5.66
C GLU A 194 -20.06 18.65 6.10
N ALA A 195 -19.12 19.02 7.00
CA ALA A 195 -19.05 20.36 7.56
C ALA A 195 -18.79 21.44 6.49
N LEU A 196 -18.02 21.09 5.46
CA LEU A 196 -17.67 21.99 4.34
C LEU A 196 -18.56 21.77 3.11
N ARG A 197 -19.71 21.12 3.28
CA ARG A 197 -20.66 20.89 2.19
C ARG A 197 -21.10 22.20 1.54
N GLY A 198 -21.17 22.20 0.21
CA GLY A 198 -21.51 23.38 -0.60
C GLY A 198 -20.36 24.38 -0.76
N LYS A 199 -19.22 24.20 -0.09
CA LYS A 199 -18.00 24.95 -0.40
C LYS A 199 -17.31 24.37 -1.63
N ARG A 200 -16.50 25.18 -2.31
CA ARG A 200 -15.69 24.77 -3.48
C ARG A 200 -14.45 23.97 -3.05
N ILE A 201 -14.64 22.92 -2.26
CA ILE A 201 -13.56 22.08 -1.72
C ILE A 201 -13.76 20.68 -2.27
N TRP A 202 -12.68 20.07 -2.76
CA TRP A 202 -12.68 18.68 -3.20
C TRP A 202 -11.99 17.81 -2.16
N PHE A 203 -12.39 16.54 -2.09
CA PHE A 203 -11.94 15.59 -1.09
C PHE A 203 -11.31 14.37 -1.77
N ALA A 204 -10.08 14.03 -1.40
CA ALA A 204 -9.31 12.97 -2.04
C ALA A 204 -8.86 11.93 -1.00
N ALA A 205 -9.27 10.67 -1.17
CA ALA A 205 -8.70 9.55 -0.43
C ALA A 205 -7.72 8.80 -1.34
N CYS A 206 -6.43 8.84 -0.99
CA CYS A 206 -5.35 8.36 -1.85
C CYS A 206 -4.90 6.95 -1.45
N GLY A 207 -4.90 6.00 -2.39
CA GLY A 207 -4.36 4.66 -2.19
C GLY A 207 -2.85 4.56 -2.44
N ALA A 208 -2.23 3.48 -1.99
CA ALA A 208 -0.80 3.18 -2.18
C ALA A 208 0.18 4.31 -1.80
N VAL A 209 -0.16 5.14 -0.81
CA VAL A 209 0.67 6.28 -0.38
C VAL A 209 1.96 5.80 0.27
N GLU A 210 1.83 4.89 1.25
CA GLU A 210 2.93 4.33 2.05
C GLU A 210 3.94 3.55 1.23
N ARG A 211 3.50 2.93 0.14
CA ARG A 211 4.38 2.06 -0.66
C ARG A 211 5.23 2.81 -1.67
N SER A 212 4.69 3.87 -2.25
CA SER A 212 5.25 4.43 -3.49
C SER A 212 4.73 5.81 -3.89
N ARG A 213 3.85 6.40 -3.07
CA ARG A 213 3.13 7.65 -3.40
C ARG A 213 2.38 7.57 -4.73
N ASN A 214 1.98 6.37 -5.15
CA ASN A 214 1.38 6.17 -6.47
C ASN A 214 -0.04 6.71 -6.58
N GLY A 215 -0.84 6.66 -5.51
CA GLY A 215 -2.14 7.35 -5.48
C GLY A 215 -1.99 8.85 -5.62
N VAL A 216 -1.05 9.47 -4.89
CA VAL A 216 -0.78 10.92 -5.04
C VAL A 216 -0.42 11.28 -6.49
N LYS A 217 0.41 10.45 -7.16
CA LYS A 217 0.74 10.63 -8.60
C LYS A 217 -0.44 10.38 -9.53
N ALA A 218 -1.38 9.50 -9.17
CA ALA A 218 -2.56 9.22 -9.98
C ALA A 218 -3.60 10.35 -9.83
N ILE A 219 -3.89 10.79 -8.61
CA ILE A 219 -4.87 11.83 -8.35
C ILE A 219 -4.42 13.20 -8.88
N THR A 220 -3.14 13.55 -8.76
CA THR A 220 -2.60 14.82 -9.28
C THR A 220 -2.76 14.98 -10.79
N LYS A 221 -2.90 13.87 -11.54
CA LYS A 221 -3.17 13.93 -12.99
C LYS A 221 -4.61 14.33 -13.31
N VAL A 222 -5.55 14.10 -12.40
CA VAL A 222 -6.97 14.45 -12.59
C VAL A 222 -7.36 15.74 -11.88
N LEU A 223 -6.56 16.20 -10.91
CA LEU A 223 -6.80 17.45 -10.22
C LEU A 223 -6.52 18.66 -11.13
N PRO A 224 -7.21 19.80 -10.93
CA PRO A 224 -6.96 21.00 -11.71
C PRO A 224 -5.58 21.55 -11.35
N LYS A 225 -4.86 22.06 -12.35
CA LYS A 225 -3.56 22.70 -12.12
C LYS A 225 -3.71 23.89 -11.17
N GLN A 226 -2.68 24.10 -10.33
CA GLN A 226 -2.52 25.24 -9.42
C GLN A 226 -3.53 25.30 -8.24
N VAL A 227 -4.21 24.20 -7.92
CA VAL A 227 -5.05 24.14 -6.72
C VAL A 227 -4.21 23.62 -5.56
N PRO A 228 -4.17 24.30 -4.40
CA PRO A 228 -3.45 23.81 -3.24
C PRO A 228 -4.06 22.49 -2.73
N ILE A 229 -3.19 21.58 -2.28
CA ILE A 229 -3.57 20.30 -1.68
C ILE A 229 -3.11 20.32 -0.22
N LEU A 230 -4.04 20.12 0.71
CA LEU A 230 -3.74 19.97 2.13
C LEU A 230 -3.90 18.49 2.49
N CYS A 231 -2.81 17.86 2.94
CA CYS A 231 -2.82 16.48 3.41
C CYS A 231 -3.13 16.45 4.91
N LEU A 232 -4.09 15.61 5.29
CA LEU A 232 -4.52 15.34 6.66
C LEU A 232 -3.85 14.08 7.20
#